data_AF-A0A4Y3KJT6-F1
#
_entry.id   AF-A0A4Y3KJT6-F1
#
_cell.length_a   1.000
_cell.length_b   1.000
_cell.length_c   1.000
_cell.angle_alpha   90.00
_cell.angle_beta   90.00
_cell.angle_gamma   90.00
#
_symmetry.space_group_name_H-M   'P 1'
#
loop_
_entity.id
_entity.type
_entity.pdbx_description
1 polymer ?
#
loop_
_entity_poly.entity_id
_entity_poly.type
_entity_poly.pdbx_seq_one_letter_code
_entity_poly.pdbx_strand_id
1 'polypeptide(L)'
;MRRASCAVAQFPPRRTCARPASRRPCLTRLATHPSPQEEPVTTDRGPERRRFLDRLTEPIAERAREKLGQAEDKVRSSIQAEIDAVGASVRARAVQVRPSAIAFASAALLTLFGLALFVTAAVMGLAHVVEPWLAALLVGAALLLVATGFAAWGRSHLPRTPAARITPIPESTHPAEELVHPWDN
;
A
#
# COMPACT_ATOMS: atom_id res chain seq x y z
N MET A 1 -4.47 41.34 -39.04
CA MET A 1 -5.78 40.69 -39.23
C MET A 1 -6.19 40.04 -37.91
N ARG A 2 -7.19 40.62 -37.23
CA ARG A 2 -7.77 40.11 -35.99
C ARG A 2 -8.85 39.07 -36.34
N ARG A 3 -8.84 37.90 -35.70
CA ARG A 3 -10.04 37.06 -35.59
C ARG A 3 -10.40 36.95 -34.11
N ALA A 4 -11.59 37.47 -33.84
CA ALA A 4 -12.33 37.36 -32.60
C ALA A 4 -13.16 36.06 -32.59
N SER A 5 -13.74 35.82 -31.42
CA SER A 5 -15.02 35.14 -31.16
C SER A 5 -14.99 33.71 -30.63
N CYS A 6 -15.45 33.64 -29.37
CA CYS A 6 -16.51 32.77 -28.83
C CYS A 6 -16.28 31.24 -28.87
N ALA A 7 -16.64 30.43 -27.88
CA ALA A 7 -17.73 30.56 -26.93
C ALA A 7 -17.46 29.74 -25.67
N VAL A 8 -17.94 30.30 -24.56
CA VAL A 8 -18.32 29.60 -23.33
C VAL A 8 -19.33 28.49 -23.67
N ALA A 9 -19.06 27.27 -23.21
CA ALA A 9 -20.08 26.23 -23.03
C ALA A 9 -19.89 25.58 -21.66
N GLN A 10 -20.50 26.26 -20.69
CA GLN A 10 -20.73 25.85 -19.32
C GLN A 10 -21.87 24.82 -19.33
N PHE A 11 -21.63 23.58 -18.88
CA PHE A 11 -22.71 22.61 -18.64
C PHE A 11 -22.47 21.79 -17.36
N PRO A 12 -23.53 21.51 -16.56
CA PRO A 12 -23.49 21.50 -15.10
C PRO A 12 -23.29 20.11 -14.45
N PRO A 13 -23.04 20.05 -13.13
CA PRO A 13 -22.90 18.81 -12.37
C PRO A 13 -24.25 18.09 -12.20
N ARG A 14 -24.31 16.81 -12.60
CA ARG A 14 -25.45 15.94 -12.28
C ARG A 14 -25.44 15.60 -10.79
N ARG A 15 -26.32 16.29 -10.07
CA ARG A 15 -26.87 15.85 -8.77
C ARG A 15 -27.79 14.66 -9.03
N THR A 16 -27.48 13.51 -8.45
CA THR A 16 -28.48 12.46 -8.20
C THR A 16 -28.63 12.32 -6.70
N CYS A 17 -29.69 12.94 -6.19
CA CYS A 17 -30.23 12.69 -4.87
C CYS A 17 -30.95 11.33 -4.83
N ALA A 18 -30.96 10.77 -3.62
CA ALA A 18 -32.05 9.99 -3.03
C ALA A 18 -32.36 8.58 -3.57
N ARG A 19 -32.09 7.58 -2.73
CA ARG A 19 -33.15 6.65 -2.31
C ARG A 19 -32.85 6.01 -0.94
N PRO A 20 -33.79 6.08 0.03
CA PRO A 20 -33.68 5.47 1.35
C PRO A 20 -34.40 4.11 1.42
N ALA A 21 -34.28 3.49 2.59
CA ALA A 21 -35.25 2.60 3.24
C ALA A 21 -35.19 1.08 2.97
N SER A 22 -34.81 0.40 4.06
CA SER A 22 -35.51 -0.76 4.65
C SER A 22 -35.81 -1.97 3.78
N ARG A 23 -35.06 -3.05 4.01
CA ARG A 23 -35.62 -4.41 3.98
C ARG A 23 -35.06 -5.23 5.14
N ARG A 24 -35.83 -5.30 6.22
CA ARG A 24 -35.83 -6.46 7.12
C ARG A 24 -36.65 -7.56 6.45
N PRO A 25 -36.13 -8.80 6.39
CA PRO A 25 -36.99 -9.97 6.44
C PRO A 25 -37.00 -10.54 7.85
N CYS A 26 -38.22 -10.65 8.37
CA CYS A 26 -38.62 -11.63 9.38
C CYS A 26 -38.37 -13.05 8.86
N LEU A 27 -38.47 -14.06 9.75
CA LEU A 27 -38.28 -15.51 9.56
C LEU A 27 -36.83 -15.95 9.88
N THR A 28 -36.55 -16.94 10.74
CA THR A 28 -37.35 -18.10 11.14
C THR A 28 -36.83 -18.60 12.49
N ARG A 29 -37.75 -18.80 13.43
CA ARG A 29 -37.54 -19.58 14.65
C ARG A 29 -37.34 -21.04 14.24
N LEU A 30 -36.10 -21.53 14.30
CA LEU A 30 -35.79 -22.95 14.22
C LEU A 30 -35.20 -23.37 15.56
N ALA A 31 -36.05 -23.99 16.37
CA ALA A 31 -35.63 -24.75 17.54
C ALA A 31 -34.98 -26.04 17.02
N THR A 32 -33.68 -26.20 17.31
CA THR A 32 -32.97 -27.47 17.12
C THR A 32 -32.33 -27.84 18.44
N HIS A 33 -32.84 -28.94 18.99
CA HIS A 33 -32.36 -29.87 20.02
C HIS A 33 -31.10 -29.56 20.86
N PRO A 34 -31.15 -29.77 22.19
CA PRO A 34 -29.97 -29.83 23.05
C PRO A 34 -29.43 -31.28 23.14
N SER A 35 -28.22 -31.52 22.65
CA SER A 35 -27.27 -32.59 23.09
C SER A 35 -26.03 -32.59 22.18
N PRO A 36 -24.85 -33.10 22.61
CA PRO A 36 -24.49 -33.67 23.91
C PRO A 36 -23.40 -32.86 24.65
N GLN A 37 -23.29 -33.11 25.95
CA GLN A 37 -22.24 -32.61 26.83
C GLN A 37 -20.86 -32.96 26.27
N GLU A 38 -20.08 -31.97 25.84
CA GLU A 38 -18.63 -32.12 25.75
C GLU A 38 -18.09 -32.16 27.18
N GLU A 39 -17.82 -33.38 27.63
CA GLU A 39 -17.05 -33.63 28.84
C GLU A 39 -15.69 -32.92 28.76
N PRO A 40 -15.41 -31.95 29.63
CA PRO A 40 -14.07 -31.41 29.71
C PRO A 40 -13.17 -32.50 30.30
N VAL A 41 -12.14 -32.88 29.55
CA VAL A 41 -10.98 -33.63 30.07
C VAL A 41 -10.51 -32.94 31.34
N THR A 42 -10.85 -33.55 32.48
CA THR A 42 -10.47 -33.08 33.80
C THR A 42 -9.03 -33.52 34.03
N THR A 43 -8.08 -32.66 33.68
CA THR A 43 -6.80 -32.70 34.38
C THR A 43 -7.06 -32.22 35.80
N ASP A 44 -7.23 -33.17 36.70
CA ASP A 44 -7.37 -32.99 38.14
C ASP A 44 -6.21 -32.14 38.69
N ARG A 45 -6.48 -30.84 38.86
CA ARG A 45 -5.63 -29.93 39.62
C ARG A 45 -6.49 -28.80 40.19
N GLY A 46 -7.18 -29.10 41.29
CA GLY A 46 -7.70 -28.14 42.29
C GLY A 46 -8.95 -27.32 41.90
N PRO A 47 -10.18 -27.79 42.21
CA PRO A 47 -11.43 -27.12 41.84
C PRO A 47 -11.77 -25.83 42.61
N GLU A 48 -11.20 -25.62 43.80
CA GLU A 48 -11.52 -24.45 44.65
C GLU A 48 -10.87 -23.13 44.18
N ARG A 49 -9.60 -23.18 43.74
CA ARG A 49 -8.83 -21.97 43.41
C ARG A 49 -9.27 -21.32 42.10
N ARG A 50 -9.75 -22.10 41.13
CA ARG A 50 -10.23 -21.59 39.83
C ARG A 50 -11.58 -20.86 39.93
N ARG A 51 -12.53 -21.33 40.74
CA ARG A 51 -13.82 -20.63 40.96
C ARG A 51 -13.67 -19.25 41.60
N PHE A 52 -12.75 -19.12 42.56
CA PHE A 52 -12.47 -17.83 43.18
C PHE A 52 -11.80 -16.86 42.19
N LEU A 53 -10.90 -17.38 41.35
CA LEU A 53 -10.27 -16.61 40.29
C LEU A 53 -11.26 -16.23 39.18
N ASP A 54 -12.20 -17.09 38.79
CA ASP A 54 -13.25 -16.76 37.80
C ASP A 54 -14.16 -15.63 38.30
N ARG A 55 -14.60 -15.69 39.58
CA ARG A 55 -15.42 -14.62 40.19
C ARG A 55 -14.70 -13.28 40.28
N LEU A 56 -13.38 -13.30 40.47
CA LEU A 56 -12.54 -12.10 40.41
C LEU A 56 -12.29 -11.67 38.96
N THR A 57 -12.23 -12.60 38.02
CA THR A 57 -11.86 -12.36 36.62
C THR A 57 -13.04 -11.85 35.79
N GLU A 58 -14.29 -12.20 36.11
CA GLU A 58 -15.49 -11.69 35.43
C GLU A 58 -15.49 -10.15 35.27
N PRO A 59 -15.31 -9.34 36.34
CA PRO A 59 -15.33 -7.88 36.22
C PRO A 59 -14.10 -7.30 35.49
N ILE A 60 -12.96 -7.99 35.54
CA ILE A 60 -11.72 -7.54 34.89
C ILE A 60 -11.69 -7.95 33.41
N ALA A 61 -12.27 -9.10 33.08
CA ALA A 61 -12.38 -9.60 31.72
C ALA A 61 -13.34 -8.75 30.89
N GLU A 62 -14.44 -8.27 31.47
CA GLU A 62 -15.34 -7.32 30.82
C GLU A 62 -14.63 -6.00 30.50
N ARG A 63 -13.93 -5.41 31.47
CA ARG A 63 -13.13 -4.19 31.24
C ARG A 63 -11.99 -4.38 30.25
N ALA A 64 -11.31 -5.53 30.30
CA ALA A 64 -10.25 -5.87 29.36
C ALA A 64 -10.79 -6.03 27.94
N ARG A 65 -11.95 -6.70 27.76
CA ARG A 65 -12.61 -6.83 26.46
C ARG A 65 -13.02 -5.48 25.89
N GLU A 66 -13.54 -4.58 26.71
CA GLU A 66 -13.90 -3.22 26.27
C GLU A 66 -12.65 -2.44 25.79
N LYS A 67 -11.54 -2.52 26.53
CA LYS A 67 -10.28 -1.84 26.15
C LYS A 67 -9.63 -2.46 24.92
N LEU A 68 -9.68 -3.79 24.78
CA LEU A 68 -9.19 -4.49 23.59
C LEU A 68 -10.01 -4.10 22.36
N GLY A 69 -11.33 -4.02 22.48
CA GLY A 69 -12.20 -3.52 21.40
C GLY A 69 -11.84 -2.09 20.99
N GLN A 70 -11.68 -1.19 21.95
CA GLN A 70 -11.30 0.20 21.66
C GLN A 70 -9.90 0.34 21.03
N ALA A 71 -8.94 -0.48 21.47
CA ALA A 71 -7.59 -0.49 20.89
C ALA A 71 -7.60 -1.01 19.46
N GLU A 72 -8.36 -2.07 19.19
CA GLU A 72 -8.50 -2.64 17.85
C GLU A 72 -9.16 -1.65 16.88
N ASP A 73 -10.22 -0.97 17.31
CA ASP A 73 -10.89 0.07 16.52
C ASP A 73 -9.96 1.26 16.20
N LYS A 74 -9.13 1.68 17.16
CA LYS A 74 -8.18 2.78 16.97
C LYS A 74 -7.04 2.40 16.03
N VAL A 75 -6.52 1.19 16.14
CA VAL A 75 -5.50 0.66 15.21
C VAL A 75 -6.09 0.57 13.81
N ARG A 76 -7.31 0.05 13.67
CA ARG A 76 -7.98 -0.09 12.38
C ARG A 76 -8.22 1.25 11.70
N SER A 77 -8.67 2.25 12.43
CA SER A 77 -8.90 3.60 11.89
C SER A 77 -7.60 4.32 11.49
N SER A 78 -6.51 4.14 12.24
CA SER A 78 -5.20 4.70 11.88
C SER A 78 -4.64 4.08 10.60
N ILE A 79 -4.70 2.74 10.49
CA ILE A 79 -4.26 2.03 9.29
C ILE A 79 -5.09 2.47 8.08
N GLN A 80 -6.41 2.60 8.25
CA GLN A 80 -7.28 3.04 7.17
C GLN A 80 -6.96 4.47 6.72
N ALA A 81 -6.72 5.38 7.67
CA ALA A 81 -6.35 6.76 7.38
C ALA A 81 -5.00 6.86 6.64
N GLU A 82 -4.03 6.03 6.99
CA GLU A 82 -2.73 6.00 6.33
C GLU A 82 -2.82 5.40 4.92
N ILE A 83 -3.61 4.33 4.74
CA ILE A 83 -3.90 3.77 3.42
C ILE A 83 -4.61 4.81 2.53
N ASP A 84 -5.58 5.53 3.06
CA ASP A 84 -6.30 6.55 2.31
C ASP A 84 -5.40 7.75 1.93
N ALA A 85 -4.51 8.17 2.84
CA ALA A 85 -3.52 9.22 2.58
C ALA A 85 -2.48 8.80 1.52
N VAL A 86 -1.93 7.59 1.63
CA VAL A 86 -1.03 7.01 0.64
C VAL A 86 -1.75 6.86 -0.71
N GLY A 87 -2.97 6.32 -0.70
CA GLY A 87 -3.81 6.15 -1.87
C GLY A 87 -4.10 7.48 -2.57
N ALA A 88 -4.45 8.53 -1.83
CA ALA A 88 -4.66 9.87 -2.37
C ALA A 88 -3.39 10.45 -3.00
N SER A 89 -2.23 10.28 -2.35
CA SER A 89 -0.94 10.74 -2.87
C SER A 89 -0.51 10.00 -4.14
N VAL A 90 -0.71 8.69 -4.19
CA VAL A 90 -0.42 7.85 -5.36
C VAL A 90 -1.39 8.19 -6.49
N ARG A 91 -2.67 8.42 -6.19
CA ARG A 91 -3.67 8.78 -7.20
C ARG A 91 -3.45 10.19 -7.73
N ALA A 92 -3.05 11.14 -6.90
CA ALA A 92 -2.66 12.48 -7.31
C ALA A 92 -1.43 12.46 -8.23
N ARG A 93 -0.39 11.68 -7.88
CA ARG A 93 0.79 11.46 -8.73
C ARG A 93 0.44 10.72 -10.02
N ALA A 94 -0.44 9.72 -9.94
CA ALA A 94 -0.87 8.94 -11.09
C ALA A 94 -1.63 9.80 -12.10
N VAL A 95 -2.52 10.69 -11.65
CA VAL A 95 -3.33 11.54 -12.55
C VAL A 95 -2.47 12.55 -13.33
N GLN A 96 -1.38 13.05 -12.74
CA GLN A 96 -0.44 13.94 -13.43
C GLN A 96 0.49 13.22 -14.43
N VAL A 97 0.71 11.91 -14.27
CA VAL A 97 1.59 11.10 -15.13
C VAL A 97 0.81 10.31 -16.22
N ARG A 98 -0.52 10.48 -16.29
CA ARG A 98 -1.44 9.69 -17.12
C ARG A 98 -1.12 9.59 -18.62
N PRO A 99 -0.71 10.65 -19.34
CA PRO A 99 -0.43 10.53 -20.78
C PRO A 99 0.95 9.94 -21.07
N SER A 100 1.93 10.20 -20.20
CA SER A 100 3.32 9.82 -20.45
C SER A 100 3.62 8.36 -20.14
N ALA A 101 2.80 7.66 -19.35
CA ALA A 101 3.07 6.26 -18.99
C ALA A 101 3.07 5.33 -20.23
N ILE A 102 2.09 5.46 -21.13
CA ILE A 102 2.00 4.63 -22.34
C ILE A 102 3.09 5.02 -23.34
N ALA A 103 3.29 6.33 -23.55
CA ALA A 103 4.33 6.85 -24.44
C ALA A 103 5.74 6.48 -23.95
N PHE A 104 5.97 6.45 -22.63
CA PHE A 104 7.23 6.03 -22.04
C PHE A 104 7.44 4.52 -22.18
N ALA A 105 6.38 3.72 -21.99
CA ALA A 105 6.46 2.27 -22.23
C ALA A 105 6.78 1.97 -23.70
N SER A 106 6.07 2.59 -24.65
CA SER A 106 6.33 2.39 -26.07
C SER A 106 7.72 2.91 -26.47
N ALA A 107 8.15 4.06 -25.97
CA ALA A 107 9.50 4.58 -26.19
C ALA A 107 10.56 3.63 -25.63
N ALA A 108 10.37 3.06 -24.43
CA ALA A 108 11.28 2.10 -23.84
C ALA A 108 11.36 0.80 -24.68
N LEU A 109 10.22 0.27 -25.11
CA LEU A 109 10.13 -0.89 -26.00
C LEU A 109 10.83 -0.61 -27.34
N LEU A 110 10.54 0.52 -27.99
CA LEU A 110 11.16 0.92 -29.25
C LEU A 110 12.67 1.13 -29.11
N THR A 111 13.12 1.72 -28.01
CA THR A 111 14.54 1.88 -27.72
C THR A 111 15.22 0.52 -27.56
N LEU A 112 14.57 -0.43 -26.86
CA LEU A 112 15.09 -1.79 -26.68
C LEU A 112 15.16 -2.54 -28.01
N PHE A 113 14.11 -2.49 -28.83
CA PHE A 113 14.11 -3.09 -30.16
C PHE A 113 15.14 -2.44 -31.10
N GLY A 114 15.25 -1.11 -31.07
CA GLY A 114 16.27 -0.38 -31.83
C GLY A 114 17.69 -0.79 -31.42
N LEU A 115 17.95 -0.93 -30.12
CA LEU A 115 19.24 -1.39 -29.61
C LEU A 115 19.51 -2.84 -30.02
N ALA A 116 18.52 -3.72 -29.99
CA ALA A 116 18.66 -5.11 -30.46
C ALA A 116 18.98 -5.19 -31.96
N LEU A 117 18.34 -4.34 -32.79
CA LEU A 117 18.66 -4.24 -34.21
C LEU A 117 20.05 -3.65 -34.44
N PHE A 118 20.45 -2.64 -33.66
CA PHE A 118 21.79 -2.06 -33.73
C PHE A 118 22.88 -3.10 -33.38
N VAL A 119 22.65 -3.90 -32.34
CA VAL A 119 23.54 -5.02 -31.98
C VAL A 119 23.62 -6.04 -33.12
N THR A 120 22.47 -6.47 -33.67
CA THR A 120 22.44 -7.41 -34.80
C THR A 120 23.20 -6.86 -36.00
N ALA A 121 22.96 -5.60 -36.37
CA ALA A 121 23.65 -4.94 -37.49
C ALA A 121 25.17 -4.81 -37.25
N ALA A 122 25.57 -4.44 -36.03
CA ALA A 122 26.98 -4.34 -35.65
C ALA A 122 27.67 -5.71 -35.70
N VAL A 123 27.03 -6.76 -35.21
CA VAL A 123 27.55 -8.14 -35.31
C VAL A 123 27.66 -8.57 -36.77
N MET A 124 26.64 -8.35 -37.58
CA MET A 124 26.65 -8.76 -38.99
C MET A 124 27.70 -8.00 -39.82
N GLY A 125 27.87 -6.70 -39.57
CA GLY A 125 28.89 -5.88 -40.22
C GLY A 125 30.30 -6.26 -39.79
N LEU A 126 30.52 -6.53 -38.50
CA LEU A 126 31.83 -6.91 -37.98
C LEU A 126 32.19 -8.36 -38.33
N ALA A 127 31.20 -9.24 -38.47
CA ALA A 127 31.37 -10.63 -38.90
C ALA A 127 31.93 -10.77 -40.33
N HIS A 128 31.88 -9.71 -41.15
CA HIS A 128 32.58 -9.69 -42.44
C HIS A 128 34.11 -9.50 -42.32
N VAL A 129 34.58 -9.01 -41.17
CA VAL A 129 36.00 -8.68 -40.94
C VAL A 129 36.64 -9.61 -39.91
N VAL A 130 35.87 -10.13 -38.94
CA VAL A 130 36.32 -11.07 -37.91
C VAL A 130 35.36 -12.26 -37.78
N GLU A 131 35.82 -13.33 -37.13
CA GLU A 131 34.98 -14.50 -36.84
C GLU A 131 33.70 -14.12 -36.04
N PRO A 132 32.52 -14.72 -36.33
CA PRO A 132 31.25 -14.29 -35.76
C PRO A 132 31.18 -14.33 -34.24
N TRP A 133 31.83 -15.32 -33.61
CA TRP A 133 31.85 -15.45 -32.16
C TRP A 133 32.61 -14.30 -31.49
N LEU A 134 33.69 -13.82 -32.12
CA LEU A 134 34.50 -12.71 -31.61
C LEU A 134 33.78 -11.37 -31.81
N ALA A 135 33.08 -11.22 -32.94
CA ALA A 135 32.25 -10.05 -33.21
C ALA A 135 31.16 -9.86 -32.15
N ALA A 136 30.46 -10.94 -31.77
CA ALA A 136 29.44 -10.91 -30.74
C ALA A 136 29.99 -10.49 -29.37
N LEU A 137 31.17 -11.00 -28.98
CA LEU A 137 31.83 -10.64 -27.72
C LEU A 137 32.27 -9.18 -27.69
N LEU A 138 32.83 -8.65 -28.78
CA LEU A 138 33.27 -7.25 -28.86
C LEU A 138 32.10 -6.28 -28.78
N VAL A 139 31.02 -6.55 -29.53
CA VAL A 139 29.82 -5.71 -29.49
C VAL A 139 29.18 -5.77 -28.10
N GLY A 140 29.07 -6.97 -27.50
CA GLY A 140 28.58 -7.13 -26.14
C GLY A 140 29.39 -6.35 -25.09
N ALA A 141 30.72 -6.44 -25.16
CA ALA A 141 31.62 -5.70 -24.28
C ALA A 141 31.46 -4.18 -24.44
N ALA A 142 31.36 -3.68 -25.68
CA ALA A 142 31.14 -2.26 -25.95
C ALA A 142 29.82 -1.77 -25.35
N LEU A 143 28.73 -2.54 -25.48
CA LEU A 143 27.45 -2.18 -24.88
C LEU A 143 27.48 -2.19 -23.35
N LEU A 144 28.17 -3.14 -22.73
CA LEU A 144 28.35 -3.20 -21.27
C LEU A 144 29.08 -1.95 -20.74
N LEU A 145 30.08 -1.45 -21.47
CA LEU A 145 30.76 -0.21 -21.11
C LEU A 145 29.82 1.00 -21.18
N VAL A 146 29.03 1.11 -22.24
CA VAL A 146 28.05 2.18 -22.41
C VAL A 146 26.96 2.11 -21.33
N ALA A 147 26.43 0.91 -21.06
CA ALA A 147 25.41 0.70 -20.04
C ALA A 147 25.94 1.05 -18.64
N THR A 148 27.18 0.67 -18.32
CA THR A 148 27.84 1.01 -17.06
C THR A 148 28.04 2.53 -16.93
N GLY A 149 28.44 3.19 -18.01
CA GLY A 149 28.57 4.65 -18.07
C GLY A 149 27.23 5.36 -17.83
N PHE A 150 26.17 4.91 -18.51
CA PHE A 150 24.81 5.43 -18.30
C PHE A 150 24.30 5.19 -16.88
N ALA A 151 24.54 4.00 -16.31
CA ALA A 151 24.16 3.68 -14.95
C ALA A 151 24.90 4.56 -13.92
N ALA A 152 26.20 4.79 -14.13
CA ALA A 152 26.99 5.69 -13.29
C ALA A 152 26.51 7.15 -13.38
N TRP A 153 26.22 7.61 -14.60
CA TRP A 153 25.66 8.95 -14.84
C TRP A 153 24.27 9.13 -14.23
N GLY A 154 23.40 8.14 -14.35
CA GLY A 154 22.09 8.16 -13.68
C GLY A 154 22.24 8.24 -12.16
N ARG A 155 23.17 7.47 -11.58
CA ARG A 155 23.44 7.49 -10.14
C ARG A 155 24.00 8.82 -9.65
N SER A 156 24.72 9.58 -10.49
CA SER A 156 25.22 10.91 -10.11
C SER A 156 24.15 12.00 -10.16
N HIS A 157 23.06 11.78 -10.91
CA HIS A 157 21.94 12.72 -11.04
C HIS A 157 20.81 12.47 -10.06
N LEU A 158 20.80 11.32 -9.38
CA LEU A 158 19.88 11.09 -8.28
C LEU A 158 20.27 12.02 -7.13
N PRO A 159 19.36 12.89 -6.65
CA PRO A 159 19.61 13.63 -5.43
C PRO A 159 19.93 12.60 -4.35
N ARG A 160 20.98 12.85 -3.57
CA ARG A 160 21.32 12.06 -2.38
C ARG A 160 20.24 12.29 -1.32
N THR A 161 18.99 11.92 -1.61
CA THR A 161 17.94 11.83 -0.61
C THR A 161 18.33 10.67 0.30
N PRO A 162 18.61 10.92 1.59
CA PRO A 162 18.77 9.85 2.56
C PRO A 162 17.53 8.97 2.43
N ALA A 163 17.76 7.67 2.21
CA ALA A 163 16.71 6.67 2.08
C ALA A 163 15.61 6.98 3.08
N ALA A 164 14.39 7.19 2.55
CA ALA A 164 13.14 7.39 3.27
C ALA A 164 13.36 7.63 4.77
N ARG A 165 13.64 8.87 5.15
CA ARG A 165 13.61 9.26 6.57
C ARG A 165 12.19 8.93 7.01
N ILE A 166 12.03 7.81 7.71
CA ILE A 166 10.82 7.44 8.42
C ILE A 166 10.44 8.71 9.17
N THR A 167 9.33 9.33 8.75
CA THR A 167 8.84 10.55 9.38
C THR A 167 8.79 10.25 10.87
N PRO A 168 9.52 10.98 11.72
CA PRO A 168 9.34 10.86 13.15
C PRO A 168 7.85 11.08 13.39
N ILE A 169 7.16 10.06 13.91
CA ILE A 169 5.77 10.22 14.31
C ILE A 169 5.77 11.44 15.24
N PRO A 170 4.94 12.47 14.97
CA PRO A 170 4.84 13.61 15.88
C PRO A 170 4.59 13.05 17.26
N GLU A 171 5.53 13.29 18.17
CA GLU A 171 5.38 12.89 19.56
C GLU A 171 4.08 13.51 20.04
N SER A 172 3.07 12.66 20.26
CA SER A 172 1.78 13.10 20.72
C SER A 172 1.96 13.48 22.18
N THR A 173 2.26 14.75 22.41
CA THR A 173 2.08 15.43 23.71
C THR A 173 0.59 15.35 24.03
N HIS A 174 0.17 14.20 24.56
CA HIS A 174 -1.18 14.00 25.03
C HIS A 174 -1.25 14.65 26.41
N PRO A 175 -2.24 15.52 26.69
CA PRO A 175 -2.49 16.06 28.04
C PRO A 175 -2.88 14.98 29.07
N ALA A 176 -2.76 13.69 28.71
CA ALA A 176 -2.89 12.57 29.61
C ALA A 176 -1.65 12.42 30.52
N GLU A 177 -0.47 12.96 30.19
CA GLU A 177 0.65 12.96 31.15
C GLU A 177 0.34 13.84 32.38
N GLU A 178 -0.37 14.95 32.20
CA GLU A 178 -0.85 15.80 33.30
C GLU A 178 -2.01 15.16 34.09
N LEU A 179 -2.68 14.16 33.51
CA LEU A 179 -3.76 13.40 34.17
C LEU A 179 -3.30 12.06 34.77
N VAL A 180 -1.99 11.77 34.77
CA VAL A 180 -1.39 10.53 35.32
C VAL A 180 -0.74 10.74 36.70
N HIS A 181 -0.69 11.96 37.22
CA HIS A 181 -0.28 12.24 38.60
C HIS A 181 -1.43 12.68 39.53
N PRO A 182 -2.49 11.87 39.74
CA PRO A 182 -3.48 12.15 40.78
C PRO A 182 -3.02 11.72 42.19
N TRP A 183 -1.77 11.25 42.34
CA TRP A 183 -1.22 10.72 43.59
C TRP A 183 0.02 11.47 44.11
N ASP A 184 0.51 12.48 43.36
CA ASP A 184 1.55 13.39 43.87
C ASP A 184 0.84 14.54 44.60
N ASN A 185 0.46 14.25 45.84
CA ASN A 185 0.16 15.25 46.87
C ASN A 185 1.40 15.47 47.73
#